data_AF-A0A1G7NEX4-F1
#
_entry.id   AF-A0A1G7NEX4-F1
#
_cell.length_a   1.000
_cell.length_b   1.000
_cell.length_c   1.000
_cell.angle_alpha   90.00
_cell.angle_beta   90.00
_cell.angle_gamma   90.00
#
_symmetry.space_group_name_H-M   'P 1'
#
loop_
_entity.id
_entity.type
_entity.pdbx_description
1 polymer ?
#
loop_
_entity_poly.entity_id
_entity_poly.type
_entity_poly.pdbx_seq_one_letter_code
_entity_poly.pdbx_strand_id
1 'polypeptide(L)'
;MVYLYKEIIRYYSLLRFAISLLLVQFLYLIKKGIYSMLEHIKYLPAHVLGMHAAGHVTIGDYEKALRPLLEQQVKQTGRINFLLVLETNIKNFTAGAWCGNIRLGLKYFTRWNKVAVVTDQDGVREFSHLFKYILPGKFAGYKLEELHEAVKWVTEVK
;
A
#
# COMPACT_ATOMS: atom_id res chain seq x y z
N MET A 1 50.83 -2.28 29.22
CA MET A 1 50.50 -1.94 27.82
C MET A 1 49.74 -3.05 27.09
N VAL A 2 50.16 -4.33 27.16
CA VAL A 2 49.52 -5.47 26.46
C VAL A 2 48.07 -5.75 26.89
N TYR A 3 47.73 -5.51 28.17
CA TYR A 3 46.37 -5.74 28.70
C TYR A 3 45.31 -4.81 28.11
N LEU A 4 45.59 -3.50 28.03
CA LEU A 4 44.69 -2.51 27.42
C LEU A 4 44.41 -2.81 25.94
N TYR A 5 45.43 -3.27 25.20
CA TYR A 5 45.28 -3.64 23.79
C TYR A 5 44.33 -4.82 23.59
N LYS A 6 44.40 -5.83 24.47
CA LYS A 6 43.48 -6.99 24.43
C LYS A 6 42.03 -6.60 24.74
N GLU A 7 41.80 -5.66 25.66
CA GLU A 7 40.45 -5.19 25.97
C GLU A 7 39.82 -4.38 24.83
N ILE A 8 40.61 -3.51 24.19
CA ILE A 8 40.14 -2.72 23.04
C ILE A 8 39.75 -3.64 21.88
N ILE A 9 40.57 -4.63 21.54
CA ILE A 9 40.24 -5.63 20.50
C ILE A 9 38.97 -6.39 20.87
N ARG A 10 38.81 -6.79 22.14
CA ARG A 10 37.60 -7.48 22.61
C ARG A 10 36.38 -6.59 22.45
N TYR A 11 36.46 -5.31 22.78
CA TYR A 11 35.37 -4.35 22.60
C TYR A 11 34.97 -4.18 21.13
N TYR A 12 35.92 -3.99 20.22
CA TYR A 12 35.63 -3.90 18.78
C TYR A 12 35.03 -5.20 18.23
N SER A 13 35.50 -6.36 18.70
CA SER A 13 34.94 -7.65 18.34
C SER A 13 33.48 -7.81 18.81
N LEU A 14 33.19 -7.40 20.05
CA LEU A 14 31.83 -7.42 20.61
C LEU A 14 30.91 -6.41 19.91
N LEU A 15 31.40 -5.21 19.61
CA LEU A 15 30.65 -4.17 18.91
C LEU A 15 30.32 -4.59 17.47
N ARG A 16 31.29 -5.17 16.76
CA ARG A 16 31.08 -5.73 15.41
C ARG A 16 30.05 -6.86 15.42
N PHE A 17 30.09 -7.73 16.43
CA PHE A 17 29.09 -8.79 16.61
C PHE A 17 27.69 -8.22 16.90
N ALA A 18 27.59 -7.22 17.79
CA ALA A 18 26.33 -6.56 18.11
C ALA A 18 25.71 -5.84 16.91
N ILE A 19 26.51 -5.12 16.11
CA ILE A 19 26.05 -4.48 14.87
C ILE A 19 25.59 -5.53 13.85
N SER A 20 26.33 -6.62 13.70
CA SER A 20 25.93 -7.73 12.82
C SER A 20 24.62 -8.37 13.28
N LEU A 21 24.42 -8.54 14.59
CA LEU A 21 23.21 -9.11 15.15
C LEU A 21 22.01 -8.18 14.96
N LEU A 22 22.19 -6.87 15.15
CA LEU A 22 21.17 -5.85 14.90
C LEU A 22 20.82 -5.77 13.41
N LEU A 23 21.80 -5.87 12.51
CA LEU A 23 21.57 -5.89 11.06
C LEU A 23 20.81 -7.16 10.65
N VAL A 24 21.18 -8.33 11.19
CA VAL A 24 20.48 -9.59 10.95
C VAL A 24 19.06 -9.54 11.50
N GLN A 25 18.85 -8.98 12.70
CA GLN A 25 17.54 -8.78 13.29
C GLN A 25 16.70 -7.82 12.44
N PHE A 26 17.28 -6.71 11.97
CA PHE A 26 16.62 -5.75 11.09
C PHE A 26 16.24 -6.38 9.74
N LEU A 27 17.15 -7.11 9.09
CA LEU A 27 16.89 -7.89 7.89
C LEU A 27 15.83 -8.98 8.13
N TYR A 28 15.82 -9.59 9.31
CA TYR A 28 14.81 -10.56 9.72
C TYR A 28 13.44 -9.90 9.91
N LEU A 29 13.36 -8.69 10.48
CA LEU A 29 12.13 -7.91 10.59
C LEU A 29 11.60 -7.48 9.20
N ILE A 30 12.48 -7.13 8.27
CA ILE A 30 12.14 -6.87 6.87
C ILE A 30 11.56 -8.13 6.21
N LYS A 31 12.25 -9.28 6.33
CA LYS A 31 11.79 -10.57 5.75
C LYS A 31 10.52 -11.12 6.41
N LYS A 32 10.29 -10.84 7.70
CA LYS A 32 9.13 -11.29 8.47
C LYS A 32 7.89 -10.40 8.26
N GLY A 33 8.00 -9.32 7.49
CA GLY A 33 6.86 -8.46 7.15
C GLY A 33 6.29 -7.72 8.36
N ILE A 34 7.13 -7.28 9.31
CA ILE A 34 6.63 -6.62 10.54
C ILE A 34 6.40 -5.12 10.34
N TYR A 35 6.91 -4.51 9.27
CA TYR A 35 6.59 -3.13 8.94
C TYR A 35 5.30 -3.10 8.11
N SER A 36 4.31 -2.34 8.57
CA SER A 36 3.10 -2.00 7.83
C SER A 36 3.04 -0.48 7.70
N MET A 37 2.90 -0.02 6.46
CA MET A 37 2.79 1.40 6.15
C MET A 37 1.50 1.59 5.36
N LEU A 38 0.60 2.39 5.91
CA LEU A 38 -0.65 2.76 5.25
C LEU A 38 -0.82 4.27 5.37
N GLU A 39 -0.59 4.98 4.29
CA GLU A 39 -0.47 6.43 4.28
C GLU A 39 -1.40 7.08 3.27
N HIS A 40 -1.93 8.25 3.63
CA HIS A 40 -2.72 9.08 2.74
C HIS A 40 -1.82 9.96 1.86
N ILE A 41 -2.04 9.93 0.54
CA ILE A 41 -1.28 10.68 -0.44
C ILE A 41 -1.85 12.11 -0.54
N LYS A 42 -1.15 13.09 0.03
CA LYS A 42 -1.66 14.46 0.19
C LYS A 42 -1.43 15.40 -1.01
N TYR A 43 -0.57 15.03 -1.96
CA TYR A 43 -0.27 15.88 -3.12
C TYR A 43 -1.32 15.80 -4.24
N LEU A 44 -2.35 14.96 -4.08
CA LEU A 44 -3.41 14.80 -5.06
C LEU A 44 -4.44 15.93 -4.96
N PRO A 45 -5.08 16.32 -6.08
CA PRO A 45 -6.24 17.21 -6.07
C PRO A 45 -7.34 16.72 -5.12
N ALA A 46 -8.10 17.65 -4.53
CA ALA A 46 -9.12 17.34 -3.53
C ALA A 46 -10.22 16.36 -4.01
N HIS A 47 -10.47 16.26 -5.32
CA HIS A 47 -11.43 15.30 -5.88
C HIS A 47 -10.88 13.88 -6.02
N VAL A 48 -9.62 13.63 -5.64
CA VAL A 48 -8.96 12.34 -5.68
C VAL A 48 -8.47 11.94 -4.30
N LEU A 49 -8.88 10.76 -3.86
CA LEU A 49 -8.36 10.13 -2.66
C LEU A 49 -7.18 9.22 -3.02
N GLY A 50 -6.06 9.32 -2.32
CA GLY A 50 -4.89 8.48 -2.59
C GLY A 50 -4.39 7.75 -1.35
N MET A 51 -4.08 6.47 -1.49
CA MET A 51 -3.51 5.65 -0.42
C MET A 51 -2.25 4.94 -0.90
N HIS A 52 -1.21 4.92 -0.06
CA HIS A 52 -0.02 4.12 -0.24
C HIS A 52 0.01 3.02 0.82
N ALA A 53 0.05 1.76 0.39
CA ALA A 53 0.16 0.60 1.24
C ALA A 53 1.46 -0.16 0.93
N ALA A 54 2.35 -0.25 1.92
CA ALA A 54 3.62 -1.00 1.83
C ALA A 54 3.82 -1.91 3.04
N GLY A 55 4.57 -3.00 2.87
CA GLY A 55 4.80 -3.97 3.94
C GLY A 55 3.54 -4.77 4.32
N HIS A 56 3.39 -5.31 5.52
CA HIS A 56 2.29 -6.23 5.84
C HIS A 56 1.01 -5.50 6.28
N VAL A 57 0.24 -5.00 5.32
CA VAL A 57 -1.06 -4.36 5.57
C VAL A 57 -2.17 -5.41 5.54
N THR A 58 -2.94 -5.52 6.63
CA THR A 58 -4.12 -6.40 6.67
C THR A 58 -5.35 -5.70 6.08
N ILE A 59 -6.36 -6.48 5.67
CA ILE A 59 -7.65 -5.94 5.19
C ILE A 59 -8.32 -5.06 6.26
N GLY A 60 -8.22 -5.45 7.53
CA GLY A 60 -8.81 -4.69 8.64
C GLY A 60 -8.15 -3.33 8.85
N ASP A 61 -6.83 -3.25 8.72
CA ASP A 61 -6.08 -1.99 8.83
C ASP A 61 -6.43 -1.06 7.66
N TYR A 62 -6.51 -1.63 6.45
CA TYR A 62 -6.94 -0.93 5.26
C TYR A 62 -8.34 -0.32 5.40
N GLU A 63 -9.33 -1.12 5.80
CA GLU A 63 -10.70 -0.63 5.98
C GLU A 63 -10.82 0.46 7.05
N LYS A 64 -10.09 0.32 8.17
CA LYS A 64 -10.11 1.30 9.26
C LYS A 64 -9.57 2.66 8.81
N ALA A 65 -8.48 2.67 8.05
CA ALA A 65 -7.91 3.92 7.56
C ALA A 65 -8.72 4.51 6.40
N LEU A 66 -9.22 3.67 5.48
CA LEU A 66 -9.87 4.14 4.26
C LEU A 66 -11.30 4.64 4.49
N ARG A 67 -12.06 3.99 5.39
CA ARG A 67 -13.47 4.32 5.65
C ARG A 67 -13.75 5.80 5.91
N PRO A 68 -13.09 6.48 6.87
CA PRO A 68 -13.37 7.90 7.13
C PRO A 68 -13.05 8.79 5.93
N LEU A 69 -12.01 8.43 5.16
CA LEU A 69 -11.59 9.18 3.98
C LEU A 69 -12.61 9.06 2.84
N LEU A 70 -13.12 7.85 2.58
CA LEU A 70 -14.19 7.64 1.59
C LEU A 70 -15.48 8.36 1.99
N GLU A 71 -15.85 8.32 3.27
CA GLU A 71 -17.03 9.03 3.77
C GLU A 71 -16.93 10.53 3.53
N GLN A 72 -15.76 11.11 3.81
CA GLN A 72 -15.50 12.51 3.53
C GLN A 72 -15.52 12.82 2.02
N GLN A 73 -14.88 11.98 1.20
CA GLN A 73 -14.81 12.17 -0.25
C GLN A 73 -16.19 12.18 -0.91
N VAL A 74 -17.03 11.21 -0.54
CA VAL A 74 -18.40 11.10 -1.06
C VAL A 74 -19.25 12.28 -0.60
N LYS A 75 -19.09 12.74 0.64
CA LYS A 75 -19.79 13.94 1.12
C LYS A 75 -19.41 15.20 0.36
N GLN A 76 -18.13 15.35 0.00
CA GLN A 76 -17.61 16.55 -0.67
C GLN A 76 -17.91 16.58 -2.17
N THR A 77 -17.76 15.45 -2.85
CA THR A 77 -17.76 15.41 -4.32
C THR A 77 -18.87 14.55 -4.92
N GLY A 78 -19.56 13.75 -4.11
CA GLY A 78 -20.61 12.83 -4.55
C GLY A 78 -20.12 11.63 -5.37
N ARG A 79 -18.82 11.54 -5.65
CA ARG A 79 -18.15 10.47 -6.39
C ARG A 79 -16.78 10.16 -5.77
N ILE A 80 -16.14 9.09 -6.21
CA ILE A 80 -14.82 8.68 -5.72
C ILE A 80 -13.89 8.51 -6.92
N ASN A 81 -12.84 9.33 -6.96
CA ASN A 81 -11.65 9.04 -7.74
C ASN A 81 -10.58 8.55 -6.75
N PHE A 82 -9.96 7.41 -7.02
CA PHE A 82 -9.12 6.72 -6.05
C PHE A 82 -7.82 6.23 -6.67
N LEU A 83 -6.71 6.55 -6.01
CA LEU A 83 -5.38 6.02 -6.32
C LEU A 83 -4.92 5.11 -5.19
N LEU A 84 -4.58 3.87 -5.51
CA LEU A 84 -3.95 2.94 -4.58
C LEU A 84 -2.55 2.58 -5.07
N VAL A 85 -1.52 2.98 -4.34
CA VAL A 85 -0.15 2.50 -4.54
C VAL A 85 0.05 1.31 -3.61
N LEU A 86 0.41 0.17 -4.17
CA LEU A 86 0.48 -1.11 -3.48
C LEU A 86 1.87 -1.74 -3.66
N GLU A 87 2.74 -1.47 -2.69
CA GLU A 87 4.10 -1.99 -2.54
C GLU A 87 4.15 -3.08 -1.46
N THR A 88 3.13 -3.94 -1.43
CA THR A 88 3.04 -5.04 -0.48
C THR A 88 2.76 -6.34 -1.20
N ASN A 89 3.48 -7.39 -0.80
CA ASN A 89 3.23 -8.74 -1.27
C ASN A 89 1.95 -9.26 -0.61
N ILE A 90 0.80 -9.03 -1.26
CA ILE A 90 -0.48 -9.60 -0.82
C ILE A 90 -0.44 -11.08 -1.21
N LYS A 91 0.13 -11.91 -0.32
CA LYS A 91 0.26 -13.36 -0.52
C LYS A 91 -1.08 -14.07 -0.77
N ASN A 92 -2.21 -13.39 -0.55
CA ASN A 92 -3.56 -13.94 -0.70
C ASN A 92 -4.46 -13.03 -1.54
N PHE A 93 -4.00 -12.70 -2.76
CA PHE A 93 -4.88 -12.11 -3.77
C PHE A 93 -5.80 -13.18 -4.41
N THR A 94 -6.40 -14.05 -3.60
CA THR A 94 -7.53 -14.86 -4.05
C THR A 94 -8.74 -13.94 -4.06
N ALA A 95 -9.45 -13.88 -5.19
CA ALA A 95 -10.65 -13.08 -5.39
C ALA A 95 -11.66 -13.17 -4.21
N GLY A 96 -11.67 -14.29 -3.46
CA GLY A 96 -12.46 -14.50 -2.24
C GLY A 96 -12.10 -13.61 -1.04
N ALA A 97 -10.85 -13.17 -0.87
CA ALA A 97 -10.43 -12.35 0.28
C ALA A 97 -10.92 -10.90 0.19
N TRP A 98 -11.01 -10.36 -1.03
CA TRP A 98 -11.73 -9.10 -1.27
C TRP A 98 -13.25 -9.36 -1.28
N CYS A 99 -13.75 -10.37 -2.01
CA CYS A 99 -15.20 -10.69 -2.12
C CYS A 99 -15.92 -10.92 -0.78
N GLY A 100 -15.29 -11.56 0.19
CA GLY A 100 -15.91 -11.83 1.49
C GLY A 100 -16.13 -10.59 2.37
N ASN A 101 -15.38 -9.51 2.12
CA ASN A 101 -15.37 -8.29 2.95
C ASN A 101 -15.61 -6.99 2.16
N ILE A 102 -16.20 -7.00 0.94
CA ILE A 102 -16.50 -5.79 0.12
C ILE A 102 -17.60 -4.89 0.73
N ARG A 103 -17.65 -4.69 2.04
CA ARG A 103 -18.65 -3.79 2.65
C ARG A 103 -18.45 -2.34 2.21
N LEU A 104 -17.20 -1.85 2.15
CA LEU A 104 -16.94 -0.48 1.70
C LEU A 104 -17.12 -0.32 0.19
N GLY A 105 -16.59 -1.24 -0.61
CA GLY A 105 -16.75 -1.20 -2.07
C GLY A 105 -18.21 -1.27 -2.51
N LEU A 106 -19.03 -2.11 -1.86
CA LEU A 106 -20.47 -2.21 -2.12
C LEU A 106 -21.26 -1.03 -1.54
N LYS A 107 -20.92 -0.53 -0.33
CA LYS A 107 -21.57 0.65 0.27
C LYS A 107 -21.48 1.87 -0.65
N TYR A 108 -20.37 2.02 -1.37
CA TYR A 108 -20.13 3.11 -2.31
C TYR A 108 -20.18 2.65 -3.78
N PHE A 109 -20.81 1.52 -4.07
CA PHE A 109 -20.80 0.87 -5.39
C PHE A 109 -21.09 1.83 -6.54
N THR A 110 -22.12 2.66 -6.43
CA THR A 110 -22.54 3.64 -7.45
C THR A 110 -21.75 4.95 -7.44
N ARG A 111 -20.81 5.11 -6.51
CA ARG A 111 -20.05 6.35 -6.30
C ARG A 111 -18.65 6.28 -6.90
N TRP A 112 -18.13 5.08 -7.18
CA TRP A 112 -16.84 4.91 -7.84
C TRP A 112 -16.87 5.52 -9.25
N ASN A 113 -15.88 6.35 -9.58
CA ASN A 113 -15.77 6.99 -10.89
C ASN A 113 -14.50 6.55 -11.62
N LYS A 114 -13.34 6.76 -11.00
CA LYS A 114 -12.03 6.32 -11.52
C LYS A 114 -11.23 5.68 -10.39
N VAL A 115 -10.69 4.49 -10.63
CA VAL A 115 -9.81 3.80 -9.69
C VAL A 115 -8.54 3.37 -10.42
N ALA A 116 -7.40 3.87 -9.93
CA ALA A 116 -6.08 3.49 -10.40
C ALA A 116 -5.38 2.67 -9.31
N VAL A 117 -4.89 1.48 -9.66
CA VAL A 117 -4.08 0.63 -8.77
C VAL A 117 -2.68 0.54 -9.35
N VAL A 118 -1.68 0.89 -8.56
CA VAL A 118 -0.27 0.93 -8.96
C VAL A 118 0.48 -0.14 -8.18
N THR A 119 1.00 -1.18 -8.85
CA THR A 119 1.61 -2.34 -8.20
C THR A 119 2.49 -3.15 -9.14
N ASP A 120 3.53 -3.77 -8.58
CA ASP A 120 4.41 -4.71 -9.31
C ASP A 120 3.85 -6.14 -9.35
N GLN A 121 2.68 -6.39 -8.76
CA GLN A 121 2.02 -7.69 -8.84
C GLN A 121 1.11 -7.80 -10.06
N ASP A 122 1.53 -8.63 -11.02
CA ASP A 122 0.81 -8.87 -12.26
C ASP A 122 -0.64 -9.33 -12.02
N GLY A 123 -0.87 -10.27 -11.09
CA GLY A 123 -2.22 -10.76 -10.78
C GLY A 123 -3.15 -9.70 -10.19
N VAL A 124 -2.62 -8.75 -9.41
CA VAL A 124 -3.40 -7.62 -8.87
C VAL A 124 -3.76 -6.66 -9.99
N ARG A 125 -2.80 -6.38 -10.88
CA ARG A 125 -2.98 -5.51 -12.03
C ARG A 125 -4.03 -6.07 -12.99
N GLU A 126 -3.93 -7.34 -13.37
CA GLU A 126 -4.90 -8.01 -14.24
C GLU A 126 -6.31 -8.02 -13.66
N PHE A 127 -6.44 -8.30 -12.36
CA PHE A 127 -7.75 -8.30 -11.69
C PHE A 127 -8.37 -6.91 -11.58
N SER A 128 -7.55 -5.86 -11.42
CA SER A 128 -8.06 -4.48 -11.45
C SER A 128 -8.80 -4.17 -12.75
N HIS A 129 -8.36 -4.75 -13.88
CA HIS A 129 -9.04 -4.61 -15.16
C HIS A 129 -10.34 -5.41 -15.25
N LEU A 130 -10.53 -6.47 -14.46
CA LEU A 130 -11.78 -7.24 -14.44
C LEU A 130 -12.92 -6.50 -13.75
N PHE A 131 -12.62 -5.59 -12.81
CA PHE A 131 -13.62 -4.77 -12.13
C PHE A 131 -14.43 -3.86 -13.08
N LYS A 132 -13.91 -3.54 -14.27
CA LYS A 132 -14.64 -2.76 -15.29
C LYS A 132 -15.96 -3.41 -15.73
N TYR A 133 -16.10 -4.73 -15.56
CA TYR A 133 -17.31 -5.46 -15.93
C TYR A 133 -18.30 -5.63 -14.76
N ILE A 134 -17.85 -5.34 -13.53
CA ILE A 134 -18.60 -5.64 -12.30
C ILE A 134 -19.04 -4.36 -11.58
N LEU A 135 -18.21 -3.30 -11.63
CA LEU A 135 -18.45 -2.05 -10.92
C LEU A 135 -18.77 -0.91 -11.91
N PRO A 136 -19.75 -0.03 -11.61
CA PRO A 136 -20.03 1.15 -12.42
C PRO A 136 -18.93 2.18 -12.17
N GLY A 137 -17.82 2.06 -12.90
CA GLY A 137 -16.65 2.90 -12.75
C GLY A 137 -15.54 2.48 -13.71
N LYS A 138 -14.55 3.35 -13.90
CA LYS A 138 -13.37 3.03 -14.72
C LYS A 138 -12.26 2.53 -13.79
N PHE A 139 -11.66 1.40 -14.16
CA PHE A 139 -10.59 0.76 -13.39
C PHE A 139 -9.38 0.55 -14.28
N ALA A 140 -8.21 0.91 -13.77
CA ALA A 140 -6.95 0.75 -14.47
C ALA A 140 -5.85 0.31 -13.50
N GLY A 141 -5.07 -0.70 -13.92
CA GLY A 141 -3.87 -1.15 -13.24
C GLY A 141 -2.63 -0.58 -13.92
N TYR A 142 -1.63 -0.23 -13.12
CA TYR A 142 -0.34 0.34 -13.54
C TYR A 142 0.78 -0.35 -12.76
N LYS A 143 1.99 -0.36 -13.31
CA LYS A 143 3.21 -0.73 -12.58
C LYS A 143 3.68 0.41 -11.68
N LEU A 144 4.55 0.13 -10.70
CA LEU A 144 5.11 1.19 -9.84
C LEU A 144 5.86 2.27 -10.66
N GLU A 145 6.57 1.87 -11.71
CA GLU A 145 7.26 2.78 -12.64
C GLU A 145 6.31 3.72 -13.40
N GLU A 146 5.02 3.39 -13.48
CA GLU A 146 3.97 4.13 -14.19
C GLU A 146 3.12 5.01 -13.25
N LEU A 147 3.54 5.18 -11.98
CA LEU A 147 2.79 5.96 -10.97
C LEU A 147 2.36 7.35 -11.49
N HIS A 148 3.23 8.03 -12.23
CA HIS A 148 2.93 9.35 -12.76
C HIS A 148 1.77 9.33 -13.77
N GLU A 149 1.71 8.31 -14.62
CA GLU A 149 0.62 8.14 -15.58
C GLU A 149 -0.68 7.73 -14.89
N ALA A 150 -0.59 6.91 -13.84
CA ALA A 150 -1.72 6.59 -12.98
C ALA A 150 -2.33 7.84 -12.31
N VAL A 151 -1.47 8.74 -11.79
CA VAL A 151 -1.88 10.03 -11.19
C VAL A 151 -2.56 10.91 -12.23
N LYS A 152 -1.97 11.09 -13.41
CA LYS A 152 -2.59 11.87 -14.50
C LYS A 152 -3.96 11.31 -14.87
N TRP A 153 -4.04 10.00 -15.04
CA TRP A 153 -5.28 9.34 -15.44
C TRP A 153 -6.35 9.49 -14.36
N VAL A 154 -6.06 9.26 -13.09
CA VAL A 154 -7.09 9.31 -12.03
C VAL A 154 -7.55 10.74 -11.74
N THR A 155 -6.70 11.75 -11.96
CA THR A 155 -7.00 13.16 -11.72
C THR A 155 -7.73 13.85 -12.85
N GLU A 156 -7.62 13.35 -14.08
CA GLU A 156 -8.30 13.89 -15.26
C GLU A 156 -9.83 13.94 -15.03
N VAL A 157 -10.35 15.17 -14.97
CA VAL A 157 -11.78 15.49 -14.89
C VAL A 157 -12.35 15.42 -16.31
N LYS A 158 -13.29 14.50 -16.53
CA LYS A 158 -14.12 14.44 -17.74
C LYS A 158 -15.56 14.78 -17.39
#